data_AF-A0A966SL61-F1
#
_entry.id   AF-A0A966SL61-F1
#
_cell.length_a   1.000
_cell.length_b   1.000
_cell.length_c   1.000
_cell.angle_alpha   90.00
_cell.angle_beta   90.00
_cell.angle_gamma   90.00
#
_symmetry.space_group_name_H-M   'P 1'
#
loop_
_entity.id
_entity.type
_entity.pdbx_description
1 polymer ?
#
loop_
_entity_poly.entity_id
_entity_poly.type
_entity_poly.pdbx_seq_one_letter_code
_entity_poly.pdbx_strand_id
1 'polypeptide(L)' 'SSLMHQLKAQPFRYFIDWETIEAEGAEALKLLDPFDPAPPDVAAWLRRCQRAQASHEGS' A
#
# COMPACT_ATOMS: atom_id res chain seq x y z
N SER A 1 -9.43 1.59 -11.34
CA SER A 1 -7.99 1.86 -11.06
C SER A 1 -7.26 0.54 -10.84
N SER A 2 -6.00 0.42 -11.29
CA SER A 2 -5.19 -0.80 -11.12
C SER A 2 -4.77 -1.02 -9.66
N LEU A 3 -4.50 0.07 -8.93
CA LEU A 3 -4.07 0.06 -7.53
C LEU A 3 -5.09 -0.59 -6.58
N MET A 4 -6.38 -0.22 -6.66
CA MET A 4 -7.41 -0.78 -5.78
C MET A 4 -7.60 -2.29 -5.96
N HIS A 5 -7.45 -2.80 -7.19
CA HIS A 5 -7.47 -4.24 -7.46
C HIS A 5 -6.24 -4.94 -6.87
N GLN A 6 -5.07 -4.32 -6.94
CA GLN A 6 -3.85 -4.85 -6.33
C GLN A 6 -3.94 -4.89 -4.80
N LEU A 7 -4.50 -3.85 -4.17
CA LEU A 7 -4.73 -3.79 -2.72
C LEU A 7 -5.70 -4.86 -2.24
N LYS A 8 -6.79 -5.09 -2.98
CA LYS A 8 -7.76 -6.14 -2.65
C LYS A 8 -7.14 -7.55 -2.57
N ALA A 9 -6.06 -7.78 -3.32
CA ALA A 9 -5.35 -9.06 -3.30
C ALA A 9 -4.32 -9.17 -2.16
N GLN A 10 -4.08 -8.10 -1.39
CA GLN A 10 -3.12 -8.12 -0.31
C GLN A 10 -3.74 -8.66 1.00
N PRO A 11 -3.01 -9.49 1.75
CA PRO A 11 -3.51 -10.06 3.01
C PRO A 11 -3.41 -9.07 4.19
N PHE A 12 -2.76 -7.93 4.00
CA PHE A 12 -2.49 -6.96 5.07
C PHE A 12 -3.58 -5.90 5.21
N ARG A 13 -3.71 -5.36 6.42
CA ARG A 13 -4.64 -4.26 6.70
C ARG A 13 -4.09 -2.95 6.17
N TYR A 14 -4.95 -2.18 5.52
CA TYR A 14 -4.64 -0.86 4.99
C TYR A 14 -5.81 0.12 5.22
N PHE A 15 -5.47 1.40 5.30
CA PHE A 15 -6.41 2.51 5.35
C PHE A 15 -6.23 3.39 4.11
N ILE A 16 -7.32 3.88 3.56
CA ILE A 16 -7.32 4.73 2.36
C ILE A 16 -7.95 6.06 2.73
N ASP A 17 -7.19 7.13 2.50
CA ASP A 17 -7.66 8.50 2.48
C ASP A 17 -7.58 9.05 1.04
N TRP A 18 -8.09 10.26 0.85
CA TRP A 18 -8.03 11.00 -0.41
C TRP A 18 -6.60 11.25 -0.88
N GLU A 19 -5.68 11.50 0.05
CA GLU A 19 -4.28 11.87 -0.25
C GLU A 19 -3.28 10.75 0.05
N THR A 20 -3.67 9.72 0.79
CA THR A 20 -2.75 8.69 1.28
C THR A 20 -3.33 7.29 1.32
N ILE A 21 -2.44 6.30 1.22
CA ILE A 21 -2.73 4.92 1.59
C ILE A 21 -1.75 4.51 2.68
N GLU A 22 -2.28 4.07 3.80
CA GLU A 22 -1.51 3.63 4.95
C GLU A 22 -1.61 2.12 5.11
N ALA A 23 -0.52 1.49 5.53
CA ALA A 23 -0.49 0.08 5.86
C ALA A 23 0.40 -0.12 7.09
N GLU A 24 0.00 -1.05 7.95
CA GLU A 24 0.72 -1.32 9.19
C GLU A 24 2.16 -1.75 8.91
N GLY A 25 3.12 -1.04 9.54
CA GLY A 25 4.56 -1.29 9.40
C GLY A 25 5.19 -0.74 8.11
N ALA A 26 4.47 0.04 7.31
CA ALA A 26 5.02 0.76 6.16
C ALA A 26 4.68 2.26 6.22
N GLU A 27 5.59 3.11 5.72
CA GLU A 27 5.30 4.53 5.54
C GLU A 27 4.12 4.72 4.57
N ALA A 28 3.31 5.75 4.80
CA ALA A 28 2.16 6.06 3.95
C ALA A 28 2.57 6.32 2.50
N LEU A 29 1.84 5.73 1.54
CA LEU A 29 1.94 6.08 0.13
C LEU A 29 1.15 7.36 -0.12
N LYS A 30 1.82 8.43 -0.55
CA LYS A 30 1.15 9.66 -0.97
C LYS A 30 0.59 9.50 -2.40
N LEU A 31 -0.67 9.83 -2.58
CA LEU A 31 -1.34 9.89 -3.87
C LEU A 31 -1.30 11.35 -4.35
N LEU A 32 -0.34 11.69 -5.22
CA LEU A 32 -0.24 13.03 -5.79
C LEU A 32 -1.46 13.39 -6.67
N ASP A 33 -2.07 12.38 -7.28
CA ASP A 33 -3.35 12.45 -7.97
C ASP A 33 -4.16 11.18 -7.65
N PRO A 34 -5.32 11.29 -6.96
CA PRO A 34 -6.15 10.13 -6.61
C PRO A 34 -6.82 9.48 -7.83
N PHE A 35 -6.85 10.17 -8.97
CA PHE A 35 -7.34 9.64 -10.23
C PHE A 35 -6.24 9.02 -11.09
N ASP A 36 -4.96 9.19 -10.72
CA ASP A 36 -3.87 8.50 -11.39
C ASP A 36 -4.00 6.99 -11.16
N PRO A 37 -4.19 6.19 -12.24
CA PRO A 37 -4.35 4.74 -12.10
C PRO A 37 -3.05 4.02 -11.73
N ALA A 38 -1.90 4.68 -11.86
CA ALA A 38 -0.57 4.10 -11.64
C ALA A 38 0.41 5.11 -11.01
N PRO A 39 0.15 5.56 -9.76
CA PRO A 39 1.03 6.50 -9.10
C PRO A 39 2.45 5.91 -9.01
N PRO A 40 3.48 6.76 -9.14
CA PRO A 40 4.85 6.32 -8.94
C PRO A 40 4.98 5.69 -7.55
N ASP A 41 5.91 4.74 -7.42
CA ASP A 41 6.26 4.07 -6.17
C ASP A 41 5.25 3.07 -5.57
N VAL A 42 4.07 2.84 -6.17
CA VAL A 42 3.11 1.80 -5.73
C VAL A 42 3.78 0.44 -5.54
N ALA A 43 4.52 -0.02 -6.55
CA ALA A 43 5.15 -1.33 -6.51
C ALA A 43 6.25 -1.43 -5.43
N ALA A 44 6.96 -0.32 -5.19
CA ALA A 44 7.97 -0.26 -4.13
C ALA A 44 7.32 -0.25 -2.74
N TRP A 45 6.23 0.48 -2.59
CA TRP A 45 5.44 0.54 -1.38
C TRP A 45 4.83 -0.82 -1.03
N LEU A 46 4.18 -1.51 -1.97
CA LEU A 46 3.63 -2.86 -1.78
C LEU A 46 4.70 -3.84 -1.26
N ARG A 47 5.91 -3.80 -1.81
CA ARG A 47 7.03 -4.61 -1.32
C ARG A 47 7.46 -4.28 0.11
N ARG A 48 7.36 -3.01 0.53
CA ARG A 48 7.63 -2.61 1.92
C ARG A 48 6.55 -3.17 2.86
N CYS A 49 5.28 -3.06 2.50
CA CYS A 49 4.16 -3.62 3.26
C CYS A 49 4.32 -5.14 3.45
N GLN A 50 4.63 -5.87 2.38
CA GLN A 50 4.83 -7.32 2.43
C GLN A 50 5.98 -7.71 3.37
N ARG A 51 7.10 -6.97 3.35
CA ARG A 51 8.22 -7.21 4.27
C ARG A 51 7.86 -6.92 5.73
N ALA A 52 7.12 -5.84 5.97
CA ALA A 52 6.70 -5.46 7.32
C ALA A 52 5.81 -6.55 7.95
N GLN A 53 4.90 -7.12 7.15
CA GLN A 53 3.98 -8.16 7.57
C GLN A 53 4.68 -9.50 7.81
N ALA A 54 5.58 -9.89 6.92
CA ALA A 54 6.41 -11.08 7.10
C ALA A 54 7.29 -11.02 8.36
N SER A 55 7.68 -9.81 8.80
CA SER A 55 8.44 -9.61 10.03
C SER A 55 7.57 -9.69 11.29
N HIS A 56 6.26 -9.41 11.17
CA HIS A 56 5.31 -9.47 12.27
C HIS A 56 4.79 -10.90 12.53
N GLU A 57 4.63 -11.72 11.49
CA GLU A 57 4.17 -13.12 11.62
C GLU A 57 5.27 -14.09 12.12
N GLY A 58 6.53 -13.67 12.12
CA GLY A 58 7.67 -14.47 12.57
C GLY A 58 8.14 -14.20 14.01
N SER A 59 7.47 -13.33 14.77
CA SER A 59 7.79 -12.97 16.16
C SER A 59 6.80 -13.55 17.17
#